data_AF-A0A3B9C116-F1
#
_entry.id   AF-A0A3B9C116-F1
#
_cell.length_a   1.000
_cell.length_b   1.000
_cell.length_c   1.000
_cell.angle_alpha   90.00
_cell.angle_beta   90.00
_cell.angle_gamma   90.00
#
_symmetry.space_group_name_H-M   'P 1'
#
loop_
_entity.id
_entity.type
_entity.pdbx_description
1 polymer ?
#
loop_
_entity_poly.entity_id
_entity_poly.type
_entity_poly.pdbx_seq_one_letter_code
_entity_poly.pdbx_strand_id
1 'polypeptide(L)'
;MLFVSSCFSQKKSNHPLVVLKASYAEEVNTRSSIGRIYEFLIEVRKVPLIIDSIWFGATPVPCDLYPSGSTQRIIKIEKAGEYRISANRDLFRYFTKTDSALVWRWFKPPFRFRGHAVLMYKFRNQRNYVVVQKASKRIPKKLRK
;
A
#
# COMPACT_ATOMS: atom_id res chain seq x y z
N MET A 1 -2.63 -42.73 -18.23
CA MET A 1 -2.88 -41.30 -17.94
C MET A 1 -2.24 -40.99 -16.60
N LEU A 2 -1.09 -40.30 -16.58
CA LEU A 2 -0.41 -39.92 -15.36
C LEU A 2 -0.86 -38.51 -14.96
N PHE A 3 -1.63 -38.41 -13.88
CA PHE A 3 -1.94 -37.13 -13.25
C PHE A 3 -0.73 -36.68 -12.44
N VAL A 4 0.00 -35.69 -12.96
CA VAL A 4 1.06 -35.02 -12.20
C VAL A 4 0.39 -34.02 -11.26
N SER A 5 0.09 -34.47 -10.04
CA SER A 5 -0.33 -33.58 -8.95
C SER A 5 0.84 -32.70 -8.54
N SER A 6 0.94 -31.50 -9.12
CA SER A 6 1.90 -30.49 -8.70
C SER A 6 1.50 -29.96 -7.32
N CYS A 7 2.13 -30.50 -6.28
CA CYS A 7 2.04 -30.00 -4.91
C CYS A 7 2.73 -28.61 -4.87
N PHE A 8 1.94 -27.55 -4.91
CA PHE A 8 2.41 -26.16 -4.76
C PHE A 8 2.78 -25.91 -3.30
N SER A 9 3.96 -26.39 -2.89
CA SER A 9 4.55 -26.06 -1.59
C SER A 9 5.00 -24.59 -1.62
N GLN A 10 4.23 -23.72 -0.96
CA GLN A 10 4.59 -22.31 -0.77
C GLN A 10 5.82 -22.22 0.14
N LYS A 11 7.02 -22.29 -0.45
CA LYS A 11 8.28 -21.92 0.21
C LYS A 11 8.08 -20.56 0.89
N LYS A 12 8.31 -20.48 2.21
CA LYS A 12 8.44 -19.21 2.95
C LYS A 12 9.46 -18.35 2.19
N SER A 13 8.95 -17.38 1.44
CA SER A 13 9.74 -16.56 0.55
C SER A 13 10.63 -15.62 1.37
N ASN A 14 11.91 -15.55 1.01
CA ASN A 14 12.95 -14.75 1.69
C ASN A 14 12.80 -13.23 1.40
N HIS A 15 11.56 -12.76 1.28
CA HIS A 15 11.25 -11.38 0.92
C HIS A 15 11.57 -10.43 2.08
N PRO A 16 12.12 -9.23 1.80
CA PRO A 16 12.40 -8.21 2.82
C PRO A 16 11.17 -7.76 3.60
N LEU A 17 9.99 -7.90 3.00
CA LEU A 17 8.72 -7.40 3.50
C LEU A 17 7.59 -8.37 3.12
N VAL A 18 6.64 -8.54 4.03
CA VAL A 18 5.41 -9.31 3.82
C VAL A 18 4.22 -8.45 4.20
N VAL A 19 3.15 -8.48 3.41
CA VAL A 19 1.89 -7.82 3.75
C VAL A 19 1.06 -8.78 4.61
N LEU A 20 0.84 -8.41 5.86
CA LEU A 20 0.06 -9.20 6.82
C LEU A 20 -1.44 -8.98 6.62
N LYS A 21 -1.84 -7.71 6.45
CA LYS A 21 -3.25 -7.33 6.32
C LYS A 21 -3.38 -6.11 5.45
N ALA A 22 -4.43 -6.06 4.64
CA ALA A 22 -4.81 -4.89 3.88
C ALA A 22 -6.29 -4.61 4.05
N SER A 23 -6.63 -3.35 4.21
CA SER A 23 -7.99 -2.92 4.45
C SER A 23 -8.22 -1.49 3.99
N TYR A 24 -9.46 -1.09 3.80
CA TYR A 24 -9.79 0.29 3.44
C TYR A 24 -11.08 0.76 4.11
N ALA A 25 -11.20 2.06 4.32
CA ALA A 25 -12.42 2.72 4.76
C ALA A 25 -12.73 3.90 3.83
N GLU A 26 -14.02 4.23 3.71
CA GLU A 26 -14.45 5.47 3.06
C GLU A 26 -14.56 6.53 4.16
N GLU A 27 -13.70 7.55 4.07
CA GLU A 27 -13.84 8.74 4.90
C GLU A 27 -14.61 9.81 4.14
N VAL A 28 -15.67 10.30 4.78
CA VAL A 28 -16.46 11.44 4.32
C VAL A 28 -16.38 12.49 5.41
N ASN A 29 -15.27 13.23 5.46
CA ASN A 29 -15.14 14.40 6.32
C ASN A 29 -15.28 15.68 5.50
N THR A 30 -16.04 16.65 6.02
CA THR A 30 -16.38 17.92 5.36
C THR A 30 -15.21 18.90 5.23
N ARG A 31 -14.03 18.62 5.80
CA ARG A 31 -12.91 19.58 5.86
C ARG A 31 -11.56 19.13 5.29
N SER A 32 -11.25 17.83 5.13
CA SER A 32 -9.85 17.46 4.83
C SER A 32 -9.56 16.06 4.28
N SER A 33 -10.41 15.05 4.47
CA SER A 33 -10.20 13.71 3.91
C SER A 33 -11.46 13.19 3.23
N ILE A 34 -11.48 13.31 1.89
CA ILE A 34 -12.47 12.68 1.03
C ILE A 34 -11.77 11.56 0.27
N GLY A 35 -12.31 10.34 0.37
CA GLY A 35 -11.84 9.21 -0.45
C GLY A 35 -11.70 7.90 0.30
N ARG A 36 -11.16 6.91 -0.41
CA ARG A 36 -10.86 5.59 0.13
C ARG A 36 -9.46 5.56 0.72
N ILE A 37 -9.38 5.57 2.04
CA ILE A 37 -8.12 5.40 2.76
C ILE A 37 -7.84 3.91 2.90
N TYR A 38 -6.71 3.48 2.36
CA TYR A 38 -6.20 2.13 2.50
C TYR A 38 -5.15 2.09 3.60
N GLU A 39 -5.25 1.07 4.44
CA GLU A 39 -4.26 0.74 5.45
C GLU A 39 -3.70 -0.67 5.20
N PHE A 40 -2.38 -0.76 5.24
CA PHE A 40 -1.63 -2.00 5.07
C PHE A 40 -0.79 -2.23 6.32
N LEU A 41 -1.00 -3.37 6.98
CA LEU A 41 -0.11 -3.88 8.01
C LEU A 41 0.93 -4.77 7.33
N ILE A 42 2.20 -4.45 7.53
CA ILE A 42 3.33 -5.16 6.95
C ILE A 42 4.27 -5.66 8.05
N GLU A 43 4.94 -6.77 7.77
CA GLU A 43 6.07 -7.27 8.55
C GLU A 43 7.35 -7.01 7.74
N VAL A 44 8.27 -6.22 8.29
CA VAL A 44 9.59 -5.99 7.72
C VAL A 44 10.58 -6.94 8.36
N ARG A 45 11.18 -7.78 7.53
CA ARG A 45 12.14 -8.83 7.95
C ARG A 45 13.59 -8.44 7.67
N LYS A 46 13.82 -7.53 6.72
CA LYS A 46 15.17 -7.06 6.34
C LYS A 46 15.19 -5.55 6.23
N VAL A 47 16.29 -4.97 6.69
CA VAL A 47 16.53 -3.52 6.76
C VAL A 47 17.85 -3.16 6.07
N PRO A 48 18.07 -1.89 5.69
CA PRO A 48 17.10 -0.78 5.70
C PRO A 48 16.10 -0.86 4.55
N LEU A 49 14.88 -0.36 4.77
CA LEU A 49 13.81 -0.36 3.78
C LEU A 49 13.13 1.01 3.72
N ILE A 50 12.81 1.49 2.52
CA ILE A 50 12.05 2.73 2.30
C ILE A 50 10.79 2.37 1.52
N ILE A 51 9.62 2.75 2.02
CA ILE A 51 8.37 2.67 1.26
C ILE A 51 8.25 3.95 0.45
N ASP A 52 8.24 3.83 -0.87
CA ASP A 52 8.26 4.96 -1.80
C ASP A 52 6.84 5.44 -2.11
N SER A 53 6.00 4.52 -2.58
CA SER A 53 4.64 4.82 -3.03
C SER A 53 3.75 3.58 -3.02
N ILE A 54 2.43 3.81 -2.95
CA ILE A 54 1.43 2.76 -3.17
C ILE A 54 0.72 3.03 -4.49
N TRP A 55 0.63 2.00 -5.31
CA TRP A 55 0.07 2.10 -6.64
C TRP A 55 -1.30 1.45 -6.68
N PHE A 56 -2.31 2.20 -7.13
CA PHE A 56 -3.66 1.70 -7.36
C PHE A 56 -3.95 1.67 -8.86
N GLY A 57 -3.78 0.49 -9.47
CA GLY A 57 -3.74 0.36 -10.93
C GLY A 57 -2.59 1.19 -11.51
N ALA A 58 -2.93 2.19 -12.32
CA ALA A 58 -1.94 3.10 -12.91
C ALA A 58 -1.42 4.18 -11.96
N THR A 59 -2.10 4.47 -10.86
CA THR A 59 -1.87 5.71 -10.11
C THR A 59 -0.88 5.49 -8.97
N PRO A 60 0.33 6.08 -8.99
CA PRO A 60 1.20 6.14 -7.82
C PRO A 60 0.64 7.15 -6.82
N VAL A 61 0.51 6.76 -5.57
CA VAL A 61 0.00 7.61 -4.48
C VAL A 61 1.06 7.65 -3.37
N PRO A 62 1.42 8.83 -2.85
CA PRO A 62 2.27 8.95 -1.68
C PRO A 62 1.60 8.29 -0.47
N CYS A 63 2.40 7.77 0.45
CA CYS A 63 1.92 7.08 1.63
C CYS A 63 2.60 7.57 2.90
N ASP A 64 1.87 7.42 4.00
CA ASP A 64 2.39 7.62 5.34
C ASP A 64 2.75 6.28 5.96
N LEU A 65 3.86 6.25 6.69
CA LEU A 65 4.41 5.05 7.30
C LEU A 65 4.55 5.27 8.81
N TYR A 66 4.10 4.28 9.58
CA TYR A 66 4.07 4.33 11.04
C TYR A 66 4.58 3.01 11.61
N PRO A 67 5.43 3.02 12.66
CA PRO A 67 5.66 1.83 13.49
C PRO A 67 4.34 1.30 14.07
N SER A 68 4.22 -0.02 14.24
CA SER A 68 3.04 -0.60 14.89
C SER A 68 2.83 0.00 16.30
N GLY A 69 1.60 0.40 16.61
CA GLY A 69 1.25 1.07 17.87
C GLY A 69 1.65 2.55 17.98
N SER A 70 2.31 3.14 16.98
CA SER A 70 2.71 4.54 16.98
C SER A 70 1.86 5.39 16.02
N THR A 71 1.66 6.66 16.40
CA THR A 71 1.07 7.71 15.56
C THR A 71 2.14 8.58 14.89
N GLN A 72 3.41 8.45 15.27
CA GLN A 72 4.50 9.22 14.68
C GLN A 72 4.87 8.65 13.31
N ARG A 73 4.79 9.52 12.30
CA ARG A 73 5.19 9.20 10.93
C ARG A 73 6.71 9.08 10.82
N ILE A 74 7.18 8.09 10.08
CA ILE A 74 8.59 7.90 9.71
C ILE A 74 8.74 7.82 8.19
N ILE A 75 9.95 8.02 7.69
CA ILE A 75 10.26 8.00 6.24
C ILE A 75 11.06 6.74 5.85
N LYS A 76 11.81 6.17 6.80
CA LYS A 76 12.71 5.03 6.58
C LYS A 76 12.58 4.01 7.70
N ILE A 77 12.59 2.74 7.34
CA ILE A 77 12.55 1.60 8.26
C ILE A 77 13.96 1.14 8.53
N GLU A 78 14.41 1.33 9.77
CA GLU A 78 15.76 0.97 10.22
C GLU A 78 15.78 -0.27 11.11
N LYS A 79 14.62 -0.67 11.64
CA LYS A 79 14.47 -1.87 12.49
C LYS A 79 13.48 -2.84 11.85
N ALA A 80 13.70 -4.13 12.04
CA ALA A 80 12.74 -5.15 11.67
C ALA A 80 11.52 -5.10 12.62
N GLY A 81 10.36 -5.51 12.14
CA GLY A 81 9.12 -5.50 12.92
C GLY A 81 7.89 -5.14 12.10
N GLU A 82 6.79 -4.85 12.78
CA GLU A 82 5.52 -4.51 12.16
C GLU A 82 5.35 -3.01 11.93
N TYR A 83 4.81 -2.67 10.76
CA TYR A 83 4.55 -1.28 10.38
C TYR A 83 3.18 -1.15 9.72
N ARG A 84 2.57 0.01 9.91
CA ARG A 84 1.32 0.40 9.26
C ARG A 84 1.63 1.43 8.18
N ILE A 85 1.15 1.18 6.97
CA ILE A 85 1.20 2.12 5.86
C ILE A 85 -0.22 2.61 5.58
N SER A 86 -0.40 3.92 5.41
CA SER A 86 -1.68 4.54 5.04
C SER A 86 -1.55 5.30 3.72
N ALA A 87 -2.53 5.18 2.83
CA ALA A 87 -2.59 5.95 1.59
C ALA A 87 -4.04 6.22 1.16
N ASN A 88 -4.31 7.41 0.65
CA ASN A 88 -5.61 7.76 0.08
C ASN A 88 -5.64 7.47 -1.43
N ARG A 89 -6.38 6.43 -1.84
CA ARG A 89 -6.49 6.05 -3.26
C ARG A 89 -7.02 7.19 -4.14
N ASP A 90 -7.93 7.99 -3.60
CA ASP A 90 -8.60 9.07 -4.33
C ASP A 90 -7.88 10.42 -4.17
N LEU A 91 -6.62 10.43 -3.70
CA LEU A 91 -5.86 11.66 -3.41
C LEU A 91 -5.98 12.66 -4.56
N PHE A 92 -5.64 12.26 -5.79
CA PHE A 92 -5.62 13.16 -6.95
C PHE A 92 -7.00 13.47 -7.55
N ARG A 93 -8.06 12.76 -7.14
CA ARG A 93 -9.39 12.86 -7.76
C ARG A 93 -10.03 14.23 -7.55
N TYR A 94 -9.71 14.87 -6.43
CA TYR A 94 -10.35 16.13 -6.00
C TYR A 94 -9.50 17.38 -6.26
N PHE A 95 -8.29 17.21 -6.82
CA PHE A 95 -7.46 18.34 -7.26
C PHE A 95 -7.81 18.65 -8.71
N THR A 96 -8.65 19.67 -8.96
CA THR A 96 -9.11 20.03 -10.31
C THR A 96 -8.34 21.18 -10.96
N LYS A 97 -7.46 21.88 -10.22
CA LYS A 97 -6.83 23.13 -10.64
C LYS A 97 -5.29 23.15 -10.55
N THR A 98 -4.64 22.00 -10.37
CA THR A 98 -3.18 21.92 -10.11
C THR A 98 -2.52 21.00 -11.13
N ASP A 99 -1.29 21.32 -11.54
CA ASP A 99 -0.51 20.54 -12.54
C ASP A 99 -0.43 19.04 -12.21
N SER A 100 -0.41 18.70 -10.92
CA SER A 100 -0.42 17.33 -10.40
C SER A 100 -1.59 16.49 -10.93
N ALA A 101 -2.73 17.12 -11.21
CA ALA A 101 -3.91 16.45 -11.75
C ALA A 101 -3.79 16.19 -13.27
N LEU A 102 -3.09 17.06 -14.01
CA LEU A 102 -2.76 16.83 -15.41
C LEU A 102 -1.73 15.70 -15.56
N VAL A 103 -0.68 15.73 -14.72
CA VAL A 103 0.33 14.65 -14.65
C VAL A 103 -0.33 13.31 -14.30
N TRP A 104 -1.31 13.30 -13.38
CA TRP A 104 -2.10 12.10 -13.07
C TRP A 104 -2.83 11.52 -14.29
N ARG A 105 -3.49 12.36 -15.10
CA ARG A 105 -4.24 11.91 -16.30
C ARG A 105 -3.33 11.29 -17.36
N TRP A 106 -2.08 11.72 -17.42
CA TRP A 106 -1.10 11.25 -18.41
C TRP A 106 -0.17 10.16 -17.90
N PHE A 107 -0.27 9.81 -16.61
CA PHE A 107 0.57 8.79 -16.03
C PHE A 107 0.20 7.41 -16.58
N LYS A 108 1.14 6.79 -17.30
CA LYS A 108 1.01 5.41 -17.78
C LYS A 108 1.67 4.44 -16.78
N PRO A 109 0.99 3.36 -16.37
CA PRO A 109 1.61 2.35 -15.53
C PRO A 109 2.79 1.69 -16.26
N PRO A 110 4.01 1.64 -15.69
CA PRO A 110 5.10 0.81 -16.17
C PRO A 110 4.77 -0.68 -16.31
N PHE A 111 3.79 -1.21 -15.57
CA PHE A 111 3.40 -2.60 -15.67
C PHE A 111 1.92 -2.82 -15.29
N ARG A 112 1.29 -3.80 -15.93
CA ARG A 112 -0.05 -4.27 -15.55
C ARG A 112 0.09 -5.28 -14.41
N PHE A 113 -0.69 -5.12 -13.35
CA PHE A 113 -0.79 -6.11 -12.28
C PHE A 113 -2.24 -6.46 -11.99
N ARG A 114 -2.48 -7.68 -11.52
CA ARG A 114 -3.78 -8.14 -11.01
C ARG A 114 -3.71 -8.10 -9.48
N GLY A 115 -4.37 -7.12 -8.87
CA GLY A 115 -4.39 -6.90 -7.43
C GLY A 115 -5.07 -5.59 -7.06
N HIS A 116 -5.32 -5.36 -5.77
CA HIS A 116 -5.91 -4.11 -5.27
C HIS A 116 -4.90 -2.96 -5.25
N ALA A 117 -3.65 -3.25 -4.92
CA ALA A 117 -2.58 -2.26 -4.85
C ALA A 117 -1.20 -2.90 -5.06
N VAL A 118 -0.19 -2.08 -5.32
CA VAL A 118 1.22 -2.48 -5.26
C VAL A 118 1.96 -1.56 -4.31
N LEU A 119 2.69 -2.14 -3.34
CA LEU A 119 3.61 -1.40 -2.48
C LEU A 119 4.96 -1.35 -3.17
N MET A 120 5.40 -0.15 -3.54
CA MET A 120 6.73 0.10 -4.08
C MET A 120 7.68 0.41 -2.93
N TYR A 121 8.82 -0.27 -2.90
CA TYR A 121 9.82 -0.06 -1.85
C TYR A 121 11.24 -0.17 -2.38
N LYS A 122 12.19 0.38 -1.62
CA LYS A 122 13.62 0.34 -1.91
C LYS A 122 14.34 -0.45 -0.84
N PHE A 123 15.10 -1.47 -1.25
CA PHE A 123 15.95 -2.28 -0.37
C PHE A 123 17.34 -2.38 -1.00
N ARG A 124 18.40 -2.05 -0.25
CA ARG A 124 19.79 -2.03 -0.76
C ARG A 124 19.95 -1.27 -2.09
N ASN A 125 19.36 -0.08 -2.15
CA ASN A 125 19.34 0.78 -3.33
C ASN A 125 18.56 0.26 -4.56
N GLN A 126 17.96 -0.94 -4.50
CA GLN A 126 17.15 -1.50 -5.59
C GLN A 126 15.66 -1.29 -5.35
N ARG A 127 14.93 -0.88 -6.39
CA ARG A 127 13.48 -0.71 -6.34
C ARG A 127 12.80 -2.08 -6.54
N ASN A 128 11.94 -2.42 -5.60
CA ASN A 128 11.21 -3.67 -5.52
C ASN A 128 9.73 -3.37 -5.32
N TYR A 129 8.89 -4.40 -5.46
CA TYR A 129 7.46 -4.26 -5.27
C TYR A 129 6.83 -5.50 -4.64
N VAL A 130 5.70 -5.30 -3.96
CA VAL A 130 4.81 -6.37 -3.49
C VAL A 130 3.39 -6.08 -3.92
N VAL A 131 2.74 -7.07 -4.55
CA VAL A 131 1.34 -6.98 -4.96
C VAL A 131 0.43 -7.33 -3.79
N VAL A 132 -0.52 -6.45 -3.50
CA VAL A 132 -1.59 -6.70 -2.53
C VAL A 132 -2.80 -7.25 -3.26
N GLN A 133 -3.04 -8.55 -3.08
CA GLN A 133 -4.08 -9.27 -3.82
C GLN A 133 -5.50 -8.91 -3.39
N LYS A 134 -5.72 -8.66 -2.09
CA LYS A 134 -7.05 -8.41 -1.53
C LYS A 134 -6.95 -7.37 -0.42
N ALA A 135 -7.93 -6.47 -0.35
CA ALA A 135 -8.12 -5.54 0.77
C ALA A 135 -9.58 -5.61 1.24
N SER A 136 -9.80 -5.69 2.56
CA SER A 136 -11.15 -5.75 3.13
C SER A 136 -11.70 -4.36 3.47
N LYS A 137 -12.98 -4.12 3.17
CA LYS A 137 -13.66 -2.89 3.62
C LYS A 137 -13.83 -2.93 5.14
N ARG A 138 -13.38 -1.89 5.84
CA ARG A 138 -13.73 -1.63 7.24
C ARG A 138 -14.96 -0.76 7.26
N ILE A 139 -15.95 -1.14 8.06
CA ILE A 139 -17.10 -0.30 8.34
C ILE A 139 -16.65 0.69 9.41
N PRO A 140 -16.65 2.01 9.16
CA PRO A 140 -16.31 2.97 10.19
C PRO A 140 -17.28 2.79 11.36
N LYS A 141 -16.75 2.63 12.59
CA LYS A 141 -17.59 2.66 13.78
C LYS A 141 -18.27 4.02 13.81
N LYS A 142 -19.60 4.07 13.74
CA LYS A 142 -20.36 5.31 13.96
C LYS A 142 -19.88 5.91 15.27
N LEU A 143 -19.32 7.12 15.22
CA LEU A 143 -19.15 7.94 16.40
C LEU A 143 -20.56 8.10 17.01
N ARG A 144 -20.74 7.62 18.25
CA ARG A 144 -21.96 7.92 19.00
C ARG A 144 -21.98 9.45 19.13
N LYS A 145 -23.03 10.07 18.57
CA LYS A 145 -23.30 11.48 18.77
C LYS A 145 -23.59 11.75 20.24
#